data_AF-A0A242DAC0-F1
#
_entry.id   AF-A0A242DAC0-F1
#
_cell.length_a   1.000
_cell.length_b   1.000
_cell.length_c   1.000
_cell.angle_alpha   90.00
_cell.angle_beta   90.00
_cell.angle_gamma   90.00
#
_symmetry.space_group_name_H-M   'P 1'
#
loop_
_entity.id
_entity.type
_entity.pdbx_description
1 polymer ?
#
loop_
_entity_poly.entity_id
_entity_poly.type
_entity_poly.pdbx_seq_one_letter_code
_entity_poly.pdbx_strand_id
1 'polypeptide(L)'
;MDLLKGSLATALPIIFHVDINPLWFGLVAVIGHTLPVFAGFKGGKAVATSAGMLLAFAPLFFFYSLIFFLIVLYITSMVSAASIASAIFVTLSSIILPYIWPTILPTHNWLLTIICFVLTCYIVYRHKENIQRIKAGTENRVSFGLNKKEN
;
A
#
# COMPACT_ATOMS: atom_id res chain seq x y z
N MET A 1 -8.84 -9.98 -4.95
CA MET A 1 -8.89 -9.47 -6.35
C MET A 1 -8.02 -8.22 -6.54
N ASP A 2 -8.10 -7.23 -5.65
CA ASP A 2 -7.38 -5.95 -5.83
C ASP A 2 -5.85 -6.03 -5.70
N LEU A 3 -5.34 -6.94 -4.87
CA LEU A 3 -3.91 -7.21 -4.76
C LEU A 3 -3.39 -7.90 -6.03
N LEU A 4 -4.11 -8.94 -6.47
CA LEU A 4 -3.76 -9.73 -7.64
C LEU A 4 -3.68 -8.89 -8.92
N LYS A 5 -4.64 -7.98 -9.17
CA LYS A 5 -4.56 -7.10 -10.34
C LYS A 5 -3.36 -6.14 -10.28
N GLY A 6 -2.99 -5.66 -9.10
CA GLY A 6 -1.82 -4.79 -8.93
C GLY A 6 -0.52 -5.55 -9.20
N SER A 7 -0.41 -6.78 -8.69
CA SER A 7 0.73 -7.66 -8.94
C SER A 7 0.84 -8.06 -10.40
N LEU A 8 -0.27 -8.52 -11.01
CA LEU A 8 -0.28 -8.93 -12.41
C LEU A 8 0.07 -7.79 -13.34
N ALA A 9 -0.52 -6.60 -13.16
CA ALA A 9 -0.22 -5.45 -13.99
C ALA A 9 1.27 -5.07 -13.92
N THR A 10 1.83 -5.05 -12.70
CA THR A 10 3.26 -4.76 -12.50
C THR A 10 4.14 -5.84 -13.13
N ALA A 11 3.72 -7.10 -13.13
CA ALA A 11 4.48 -8.19 -13.73
C ALA A 11 4.44 -8.22 -15.27
N LEU A 12 3.48 -7.53 -15.92
CA LEU A 12 3.33 -7.55 -17.38
C LEU A 12 4.62 -7.28 -18.16
N PRO A 13 5.36 -6.18 -17.96
CA PRO A 13 6.59 -5.93 -18.72
C PRO A 13 7.66 -6.99 -18.48
N ILE A 14 7.68 -7.63 -17.31
CA ILE A 14 8.60 -8.73 -17.01
C ILE A 14 8.21 -9.98 -17.82
N ILE A 15 6.91 -10.31 -17.85
CA ILE A 15 6.37 -11.47 -18.57
C ILE A 15 6.55 -11.33 -20.08
N PHE A 16 6.34 -10.13 -20.62
CA PHE A 16 6.43 -9.84 -22.05
C PHE A 16 7.84 -9.39 -22.50
N HIS A 17 8.83 -9.42 -21.61
CA HIS A 17 10.22 -9.00 -21.89
C HIS A 17 10.31 -7.59 -22.50
N VAL A 18 9.54 -6.66 -21.94
CA VAL A 18 9.52 -5.25 -22.35
C VAL A 18 10.47 -4.46 -21.46
N ASP A 19 11.41 -3.72 -22.06
CA ASP A 19 12.40 -2.88 -21.37
C ASP A 19 11.82 -1.58 -20.80
N ILE A 20 10.70 -1.68 -20.08
CA ILE A 20 10.05 -0.56 -19.38
C ILE A 20 9.98 -0.91 -17.90
N ASN A 21 10.20 0.09 -17.04
CA ASN A 21 10.13 -0.12 -15.59
C ASN A 21 8.72 -0.62 -15.16
N PRO A 22 8.64 -1.80 -14.49
CA PRO A 22 7.38 -2.40 -14.01
C PRO A 22 6.46 -1.48 -13.21
N LEU A 23 7.04 -0.52 -12.48
CA LEU A 23 6.30 0.40 -11.62
C LEU A 23 5.29 1.27 -12.38
N TRP A 24 5.54 1.57 -13.65
CA TRP A 24 4.60 2.34 -14.47
C TRP A 24 3.28 1.59 -14.68
N PHE A 25 3.36 0.28 -14.95
CA PHE A 25 2.18 -0.56 -15.13
C PHE A 25 1.43 -0.76 -13.82
N GLY A 26 2.17 -0.94 -12.72
CA GLY A 26 1.61 -0.97 -11.37
C GLY A 26 0.85 0.31 -11.02
N LEU A 27 1.45 1.47 -11.30
CA LEU A 27 0.83 2.78 -11.06
C LEU A 27 -0.48 2.95 -11.85
N VAL A 28 -0.49 2.57 -13.14
CA VAL A 28 -1.71 2.60 -13.97
C VAL A 28 -2.81 1.71 -13.37
N ALA A 29 -2.46 0.52 -12.87
CA ALA A 29 -3.43 -0.37 -12.23
C ALA A 29 -3.98 0.22 -10.91
N VAL A 30 -3.14 0.91 -10.13
CA VAL A 30 -3.58 1.62 -8.92
C VAL A 30 -4.53 2.76 -9.29
N ILE A 31 -4.20 3.58 -10.30
CA ILE A 31 -5.06 4.67 -10.78
C ILE A 31 -6.39 4.13 -11.29
N GLY A 32 -6.37 3.07 -12.11
CA GLY A 32 -7.59 2.45 -12.63
C GLY A 32 -8.50 1.88 -11.53
N HIS A 33 -7.93 1.44 -10.40
CA HIS A 33 -8.72 1.00 -9.24
C HIS A 33 -9.31 2.14 -8.43
N THR A 34 -8.58 3.25 -8.32
CA THR A 34 -8.97 4.38 -7.46
C THR A 34 -9.92 5.34 -8.17
N LEU A 35 -9.80 5.42 -9.50
CA LEU A 35 -10.58 6.25 -10.41
C LEU A 35 -11.16 5.41 -11.57
N PRO A 36 -11.97 4.37 -11.28
CA PRO A 36 -12.56 3.53 -12.31
C PRO A 36 -13.55 4.35 -13.15
N VAL A 37 -13.28 4.46 -14.45
CA VAL A 37 -14.14 5.16 -15.41
C VAL A 37 -15.56 4.60 -15.40
N PHE A 38 -15.69 3.27 -15.32
CA PHE A 38 -16.98 2.56 -15.33
C PHE A 38 -17.82 2.71 -14.05
N ALA A 39 -17.26 3.26 -12.96
CA ALA A 39 -17.99 3.52 -11.72
C ALA A 39 -18.04 5.02 -11.38
N GLY A 40 -17.97 5.89 -12.40
CA GLY A 40 -18.07 7.34 -12.24
C GLY A 40 -16.96 7.92 -11.35
N PHE A 41 -15.73 7.38 -11.48
CA PHE A 41 -14.55 7.78 -10.72
C PHE A 41 -14.64 7.56 -9.19
N LYS A 42 -15.60 6.75 -8.73
CA LYS A 42 -15.74 6.35 -7.31
C LYS A 42 -15.06 5.01 -7.05
N GLY A 43 -13.74 5.01 -6.92
CA GLY A 43 -12.95 3.81 -6.66
C GLY A 43 -12.56 3.58 -5.20
N GLY A 44 -11.74 2.55 -4.99
CA GLY A 44 -11.23 2.13 -3.68
C GLY A 44 -10.11 3.03 -3.12
N LYS A 45 -9.61 2.69 -1.92
CA LYS A 45 -8.60 3.48 -1.20
C LYS A 45 -7.14 3.18 -1.59
N ALA A 46 -6.90 2.53 -2.73
CA ALA A 46 -5.60 2.14 -3.27
C ALA A 46 -4.80 1.07 -2.50
N VAL A 47 -4.97 0.92 -1.19
CA VAL A 47 -4.08 0.13 -0.30
C VAL A 47 -3.72 -1.26 -0.85
N ALA A 48 -4.71 -2.10 -1.15
CA ALA A 48 -4.45 -3.48 -1.59
C ALA A 48 -3.79 -3.55 -2.97
N THR A 49 -4.13 -2.64 -3.90
CA THR A 49 -3.54 -2.60 -5.24
C THR A 49 -2.10 -2.08 -5.21
N SER A 50 -1.81 -1.09 -4.38
CA SER A 50 -0.44 -0.61 -4.14
C SER A 50 0.42 -1.70 -3.49
N ALA A 51 -0.15 -2.45 -2.54
CA ALA A 51 0.53 -3.60 -1.94
C ALA A 51 0.81 -4.70 -2.99
N GLY A 52 -0.12 -4.94 -3.91
CA GLY A 52 0.09 -5.86 -5.03
C GLY A 52 1.22 -5.43 -5.96
N MET A 53 1.32 -4.13 -6.27
CA MET A 53 2.44 -3.58 -7.04
C MET A 53 3.77 -3.83 -6.33
N LEU A 54 3.86 -3.57 -5.02
CA LEU A 54 5.07 -3.86 -4.23
C LEU A 54 5.41 -5.34 -4.23
N LEU A 55 4.42 -6.23 -4.12
CA LEU A 55 4.65 -7.68 -4.14
C LEU A 55 5.32 -8.13 -5.45
N ALA A 56 4.90 -7.58 -6.59
CA ALA A 56 5.50 -7.92 -7.88
C ALA A 56 6.86 -7.24 -8.11
N PHE A 57 7.03 -6.00 -7.67
CA PHE A 57 8.26 -5.24 -7.89
C PHE A 57 9.39 -5.64 -6.92
N ALA A 58 9.08 -5.74 -5.64
CA ALA A 58 10.04 -6.03 -4.57
C ALA A 58 9.39 -6.91 -3.48
N PRO A 59 9.30 -8.23 -3.69
CA PRO A 59 8.60 -9.15 -2.78
C PRO A 59 9.06 -9.08 -1.32
N LEU A 60 10.37 -9.00 -1.08
CA LEU A 60 10.92 -8.89 0.29
C LEU A 60 10.48 -7.61 0.98
N PHE A 61 10.49 -6.49 0.25
CA PHE A 61 10.03 -5.20 0.77
C PHE A 61 8.52 -5.19 1.04
N PHE A 62 7.74 -5.90 0.22
CA PHE A 62 6.32 -6.16 0.50
C PHE A 62 6.12 -6.93 1.80
N PHE A 63 6.83 -8.04 2.04
CA PHE A 63 6.66 -8.82 3.27
C PHE A 63 7.09 -8.04 4.51
N TYR A 64 8.17 -7.27 4.42
CA TYR A 64 8.58 -6.33 5.47
C TYR A 64 7.45 -5.35 5.82
N SER A 65 6.83 -4.75 4.81
CA SER A 65 5.73 -3.81 4.98
C SER A 65 4.44 -4.48 5.48
N LEU A 66 4.19 -5.73 5.07
CA LEU A 66 3.06 -6.53 5.52
C LEU A 66 3.18 -6.88 7.00
N ILE A 67 4.37 -7.25 7.47
CA ILE A 67 4.62 -7.50 8.89
C ILE A 67 4.31 -6.25 9.70
N PHE A 68 4.80 -5.08 9.27
CA PHE A 68 4.48 -3.82 9.93
C PHE A 68 2.97 -3.53 9.96
N PHE A 69 2.29 -3.73 8.82
CA PHE A 69 0.83 -3.60 8.74
C PHE A 69 0.12 -4.51 9.76
N LEU A 70 0.52 -5.78 9.85
CA LEU A 70 -0.08 -6.74 10.77
C LEU A 70 0.19 -6.37 12.23
N ILE A 71 1.37 -5.85 12.57
CA ILE A 71 1.69 -5.37 13.91
C ILE A 71 0.77 -4.19 14.29
N VAL A 72 0.67 -3.18 13.42
CA VAL A 72 -0.20 -2.02 13.69
C VAL A 72 -1.67 -2.45 13.75
N LEU A 73 -2.10 -3.36 12.88
CA LEU A 73 -3.45 -3.91 12.91
C LEU A 73 -3.71 -4.68 14.20
N TYR A 74 -2.75 -5.47 14.68
CA TYR A 74 -2.87 -6.22 15.92
C TYR A 74 -2.96 -5.30 17.14
N ILE A 75 -2.19 -4.21 17.18
CA ILE A 75 -2.21 -3.25 18.28
C ILE A 75 -3.51 -2.42 18.26
N THR A 76 -3.89 -1.91 17.09
CA THR A 76 -5.00 -0.95 16.98
C THR A 76 -6.36 -1.60 16.77
N SER A 77 -6.40 -2.83 16.27
CA SER A 77 -7.59 -3.49 15.75
C SER A 77 -8.33 -2.68 14.67
N MET A 78 -7.66 -1.73 14.00
CA MET A 78 -8.26 -0.85 13.00
C MET A 78 -7.51 -0.95 11.67
N VAL A 79 -8.18 -1.46 10.64
CA VAL A 79 -7.60 -1.61 9.28
C VAL A 79 -7.22 -0.26 8.68
N SER A 80 -8.00 0.79 8.94
CA SER A 80 -7.71 2.15 8.48
C SER A 80 -6.43 2.73 9.09
N ALA A 81 -6.24 2.57 10.41
CA ALA A 81 -5.03 3.00 11.10
C ALA A 81 -3.80 2.24 10.59
N ALA A 82 -3.91 0.91 10.48
CA ALA A 82 -2.84 0.06 9.93
C ALA A 82 -2.48 0.45 8.49
N SER A 83 -3.47 0.74 7.65
CA SER A 83 -3.26 1.14 6.24
C SER A 83 -2.52 2.47 6.12
N ILE A 84 -2.93 3.48 6.88
CA ILE A 84 -2.29 4.80 6.87
C ILE A 84 -0.86 4.70 7.40
N ALA A 85 -0.67 4.05 8.54
CA ALA A 85 0.65 3.87 9.14
C ALA A 85 1.59 3.12 8.19
N SER A 86 1.10 2.07 7.53
CA SER A 86 1.91 1.29 6.59
C SER A 86 2.27 2.06 5.34
N ALA A 87 1.39 2.92 4.81
CA ALA A 87 1.72 3.75 3.66
C ALA A 87 2.87 4.74 3.97
N ILE A 88 2.79 5.40 5.14
CA ILE A 88 3.85 6.29 5.62
C ILE A 88 5.14 5.51 5.85
N PHE A 89 5.05 4.36 6.52
CA PHE A 89 6.18 3.48 6.79
C PHE A 89 6.88 3.04 5.50
N VAL A 90 6.14 2.53 4.51
CA VAL A 90 6.66 2.14 3.20
C VAL A 90 7.42 3.29 2.53
N THR A 91 6.88 4.52 2.56
CA THR A 91 7.53 5.68 1.94
C THR A 91 8.83 6.05 2.64
N LEU A 92 8.86 6.02 3.97
CA LEU A 92 10.10 6.28 4.72
C LEU A 92 11.12 5.16 4.52
N SER A 93 10.67 3.91 4.54
CA SER A 93 11.52 2.74 4.34
C SER A 93 12.09 2.66 2.93
N SER A 94 11.40 3.14 1.89
CA SER A 94 11.96 3.17 0.53
C SER A 94 13.16 4.11 0.41
N ILE A 95 13.24 5.13 1.27
CA ILE A 95 14.38 6.06 1.36
C ILE A 95 15.50 5.43 2.19
N ILE A 96 15.17 4.84 3.34
CA ILE A 96 16.15 4.47 4.38
C ILE A 96 16.75 3.06 4.14
N LEU A 97 15.93 2.07 3.76
CA LEU A 97 16.37 0.67 3.68
C LEU A 97 17.51 0.39 2.70
N PRO A 98 17.61 1.06 1.53
CA PRO A 98 18.76 0.84 0.65
C PRO A 98 20.12 1.10 1.31
N TYR A 99 20.15 1.93 2.36
CA TYR A 99 21.37 2.26 3.10
C TYR A 99 21.60 1.40 4.33
N ILE A 100 20.54 0.99 5.03
CA ILE A 100 20.64 0.26 6.31
C ILE A 100 20.54 -1.25 6.11
N TRP A 101 19.71 -1.70 5.16
CA TRP A 101 19.35 -3.10 4.99
C TRP A 101 19.14 -3.47 3.51
N PRO A 102 20.21 -3.41 2.68
CA PRO A 102 20.12 -3.64 1.25
C PRO A 102 19.62 -5.05 0.88
N THR A 103 19.65 -6.02 1.78
CA THR A 103 19.06 -7.34 1.50
C THR A 103 17.53 -7.30 1.32
N ILE A 104 16.84 -6.31 1.90
CA ILE A 104 15.38 -6.12 1.74
C ILE A 104 15.09 -5.27 0.49
N LEU A 105 15.88 -4.22 0.26
CA LEU A 105 15.75 -3.33 -0.89
C LEU A 105 17.15 -3.02 -1.46
N PRO A 106 17.63 -3.78 -2.46
CA PRO A 106 19.04 -3.78 -2.88
C PRO A 106 19.57 -2.47 -3.44
N THR A 107 18.71 -1.71 -4.12
CA THR A 107 19.11 -0.47 -4.77
C THR A 107 18.12 0.64 -4.47
N HIS A 108 18.66 1.84 -4.29
CA HIS A 108 17.81 3.02 -4.17
C HIS A 108 17.14 3.30 -5.52
N ASN A 109 15.81 3.35 -5.51
CA ASN A 109 15.01 3.60 -6.70
C ASN A 109 14.15 4.86 -6.48
N TRP A 110 14.55 5.98 -7.08
CA TRP A 110 13.84 7.25 -6.95
C TRP A 110 12.40 7.18 -7.49
N LEU A 111 12.16 6.42 -8.57
CA LEU A 111 10.82 6.24 -9.11
C LEU A 111 9.90 5.53 -8.10
N LEU A 112 10.38 4.46 -7.45
CA LEU A 112 9.64 3.79 -6.38
C LEU A 112 9.30 4.77 -5.25
N THR A 113 10.29 5.54 -4.78
CA THR A 113 10.10 6.50 -3.69
C THR A 113 9.07 7.57 -4.03
N ILE A 114 9.13 8.15 -5.25
CA ILE A 114 8.16 9.15 -5.71
C ILE A 114 6.75 8.54 -5.78
N ILE A 115 6.63 7.33 -6.34
CA ILE A 115 5.34 6.63 -6.42
C ILE A 115 4.79 6.34 -5.03
N CYS A 116 5.60 5.80 -4.11
CA CYS A 116 5.20 5.56 -2.72
C CYS A 116 4.74 6.84 -2.02
N PHE A 117 5.45 7.95 -2.21
CA PHE A 117 5.09 9.25 -1.66
C PHE A 117 3.72 9.73 -2.18
N VAL A 118 3.52 9.73 -3.50
CA VAL A 118 2.26 10.13 -4.13
C VAL A 118 1.10 9.24 -3.66
N LEU A 119 1.31 7.92 -3.65
CA LEU A 119 0.31 6.97 -3.18
C LEU A 119 0.00 7.13 -1.70
N THR A 120 0.99 7.48 -0.88
CA THR A 120 0.78 7.76 0.55
C THR A 120 -0.07 9.00 0.75
N CYS A 121 0.24 10.11 0.07
CA CYS A 121 -0.60 11.29 0.09
C CYS A 121 -2.04 10.97 -0.34
N TYR A 122 -2.20 10.19 -1.41
CA TYR A 122 -3.50 9.76 -1.90
C TYR A 122 -4.26 8.87 -0.90
N ILE A 123 -3.60 7.86 -0.32
CA ILE A 123 -4.18 6.97 0.70
C ILE A 123 -4.63 7.78 1.91
N VAL A 124 -3.80 8.69 2.42
CA VAL A 124 -4.13 9.56 3.55
C VAL A 124 -5.35 10.42 3.22
N TYR A 125 -5.38 11.05 2.04
CA TYR A 125 -6.53 11.84 1.58
C TYR A 125 -7.81 11.00 1.55
N ARG A 126 -7.77 9.79 0.98
CA ARG A 126 -8.92 8.88 0.91
C ARG A 126 -9.35 8.31 2.27
N HIS A 127 -8.51 8.43 3.30
CA HIS A 127 -8.83 8.04 4.67
C HIS A 127 -9.25 9.21 5.57
N LYS A 128 -9.47 10.42 5.04
CA LYS A 128 -9.87 11.59 5.85
C LYS A 128 -11.07 11.31 6.77
N GLU A 129 -12.11 10.63 6.27
CA GLU A 129 -13.27 10.25 7.09
C GLU A 129 -12.94 9.20 8.16
N ASN A 130 -12.06 8.23 7.84
CA ASN A 130 -11.59 7.26 8.82
C ASN A 130 -10.79 7.94 9.92
N ILE A 131 -9.94 8.91 9.57
CA ILE A 131 -9.18 9.71 10.54
C ILE A 131 -10.13 10.47 11.46
N GLN A 132 -11.21 11.03 10.94
CA GLN A 132 -12.25 11.69 11.75
C GLN A 132 -12.93 10.71 12.71
N ARG A 133 -13.32 9.52 12.23
CA ARG A 133 -13.89 8.47 13.09
C ARG A 133 -12.93 7.94 14.14
N ILE A 134 -11.64 7.82 13.82
CA ILE A 134 -10.59 7.43 14.78
C ILE A 134 -10.50 8.48 15.90
N LYS A 135 -10.44 9.76 15.55
CA LYS A 135 -10.42 10.86 16.53
C LYS A 135 -11.69 10.90 17.38
N ALA A 136 -12.84 10.57 16.81
CA ALA A 136 -14.11 10.48 17.50
C ALA A 136 -14.30 9.16 18.28
N GLY A 137 -13.36 8.21 18.20
CA GLY A 137 -13.48 6.89 18.83
C GLY A 137 -14.55 5.98 18.21
N THR A 138 -15.10 6.31 17.04
CA THR A 138 -16.20 5.60 16.36
C THR A 138 -15.75 4.74 15.17
N GLU A 139 -14.44 4.67 14.91
CA GLU A 139 -13.91 3.86 13.82
C GLU A 139 -14.13 2.36 14.08
N ASN A 140 -14.51 1.63 13.02
CA ASN A 140 -14.75 0.21 13.10
C ASN A 140 -13.47 -0.55 13.47
N ARG A 141 -13.60 -1.43 14.45
CA ARG A 141 -12.55 -2.34 14.89
C ARG A 141 -12.84 -3.75 14.41
N VAL A 142 -11.81 -4.44 13.96
CA VAL A 142 -11.90 -5.86 13.60
C VAL A 142 -11.89 -6.74 14.85
N SER A 143 -12.43 -7.95 14.75
CA SER A 143 -12.43 -8.97 15.82
C SER A 143 -11.06 -9.62 16.05
N PHE A 144 -9.98 -8.91 15.74
CA PHE A 144 -8.60 -9.36 15.78
C PHE A 144 -7.73 -8.27 16.42
N GLY A 145 -6.79 -8.69 17.28
CA GLY A 145 -5.87 -7.78 17.96
C GLY A 145 -6.23 -7.46 19.42
N LEU A 146 -5.38 -6.65 20.04
CA LEU A 146 -5.42 -6.28 21.46
C LEU A 146 -6.59 -5.34 21.79
N ASN A 147 -7.01 -4.51 20.84
CA ASN A 147 -8.06 -3.52 21.03
C ASN A 147 -9.38 -3.92 20.34
N LYS A 148 -9.58 -5.22 20.14
CA LYS A 148 -10.74 -5.77 19.42
C LYS A 148 -12.05 -5.30 20.06
N LYS A 149 -13.09 -5.19 19.24
CA LYS A 149 -14.44 -4.89 19.75
C LYS A 149 -14.88 -6.08 20.62
N GLU A 150 -15.18 -5.84 21.90
CA GLU A 150 -15.89 -6.81 22.72
C GLU A 150 -17.33 -6.92 22.16
N ASN A 151 -17.79 -8.15 21.94
CA ASN A 151 -19.12 -8.45 21.42
C ASN A 151 -20.17 -8.14 22.48
#